data_AF-A0A7R7CKP7-F1
#
_entry.id   AF-A0A7R7CKP7-F1
#
_cell.length_a   1.000
_cell.length_b   1.000
_cell.length_c   1.000
_cell.angle_alpha   90.00
_cell.angle_beta   90.00
_cell.angle_gamma   90.00
#
_symmetry.space_group_name_H-M   'P 1'
#
loop_
_entity.id
_entity.type
_entity.pdbx_description
1 polymer ?
#
loop_
_entity_poly.entity_id
_entity_poly.type
_entity_poly.pdbx_seq_one_letter_code
_entity_poly.pdbx_strand_id
1 'polypeptide(L)'
;MTGTVLPDGTLQQPRAEHDGRSKGSATLLDARSAELQRERATRRLAAVGEMTGGIAHDFRNLLAAIESGLRLAERTADDPQKVRACIAAARDAIDRGVELTSQLLAFAKHQELDPHAGDLNEFLRTFEPFLRHGAGPRVRVKLVFRR
;
A
#
# COMPACT_ATOMS: atom_id res chain seq x y z
N MET A 1 -77.45 17.81 -16.35
CA MET A 1 -78.27 18.73 -15.53
C MET A 1 -78.69 17.91 -14.32
N THR A 2 -78.20 18.13 -13.11
CA THR A 2 -78.22 19.39 -12.35
C THR A 2 -77.07 19.37 -11.33
N GLY A 3 -76.30 20.47 -11.27
CA GLY A 3 -75.38 20.71 -10.18
C GLY A 3 -76.12 21.26 -8.95
N THR A 4 -75.55 21.10 -7.77
CA THR A 4 -75.89 21.88 -6.58
C THR A 4 -74.59 22.21 -5.86
N VAL A 5 -74.37 23.49 -5.63
CA VAL A 5 -73.15 24.09 -5.08
C VAL A 5 -73.51 24.78 -3.75
N LEU A 6 -72.86 24.30 -2.66
CA LEU A 6 -72.18 24.97 -1.50
C LEU A 6 -72.94 26.06 -0.69
N PRO A 7 -72.71 26.21 0.65
CA PRO A 7 -71.43 26.63 1.26
C PRO A 7 -71.15 26.02 2.66
N ASP A 8 -69.91 25.75 3.08
CA ASP A 8 -68.98 26.66 3.75
C ASP A 8 -67.60 25.95 3.73
N GLY A 9 -66.51 26.56 3.29
CA GLY A 9 -65.86 27.62 4.05
C GLY A 9 -64.62 27.08 4.79
N THR A 10 -63.61 26.66 4.02
CA THR A 10 -62.17 26.80 4.36
C THR A 10 -61.46 25.64 5.09
N LEU A 11 -60.75 24.87 4.25
CA LEU A 11 -59.41 24.27 4.40
C LEU A 11 -59.18 23.16 5.46
N GLN A 12 -59.31 21.91 5.00
CA GLN A 12 -58.54 20.79 5.54
C GLN A 12 -57.07 20.97 5.14
N GLN A 13 -56.23 21.42 6.08
CA GLN A 13 -54.79 21.43 5.87
C GLN A 13 -54.28 19.99 5.75
N PRO A 14 -53.49 19.66 4.71
CA PRO A 14 -52.84 18.37 4.64
C PRO A 14 -51.78 18.32 5.76
N ARG A 15 -51.86 17.31 6.63
CA ARG A 15 -50.70 16.87 7.41
C ARG A 15 -49.65 16.34 6.42
N ALA A 16 -48.86 17.23 5.86
CA ALA A 16 -47.60 16.88 5.22
C ALA A 16 -46.64 16.52 6.35
N GLU A 17 -46.58 15.22 6.63
CA GLU A 17 -45.60 14.62 7.52
C GLU A 17 -44.19 15.10 7.13
N HIS A 18 -43.48 15.60 8.14
CA HIS A 18 -42.06 15.92 8.09
C HIS A 18 -41.25 14.64 7.76
N ASP A 19 -40.97 14.37 6.48
CA ASP A 19 -39.99 13.35 6.06
C ASP A 19 -38.99 13.88 4.99
N GLY A 20 -38.68 15.17 5.04
CA GLY A 20 -37.66 15.78 4.17
C GLY A 20 -36.25 15.86 4.81
N ARG A 21 -36.18 15.98 6.14
CA ARG A 21 -34.90 16.20 6.86
C ARG A 21 -34.12 14.91 7.14
N SER A 22 -34.81 13.78 7.28
CA SER A 22 -34.17 12.48 7.55
C SER A 22 -33.40 11.96 6.31
N LYS A 23 -34.01 12.03 5.12
CA LYS A 23 -33.42 11.59 3.85
C LYS A 23 -32.21 12.43 3.41
N GLY A 24 -32.23 13.75 3.66
CA GLY A 24 -31.11 14.64 3.34
C GLY A 24 -29.88 14.41 4.22
N SER A 25 -30.07 14.04 5.50
CA SER A 25 -28.95 13.74 6.39
C SER A 25 -28.31 12.38 6.10
N ALA A 26 -29.10 11.36 5.76
CA ALA A 26 -28.60 10.05 5.39
C ALA A 26 -27.77 10.09 4.09
N THR A 27 -28.28 10.78 3.07
CA THR A 27 -27.57 10.93 1.78
C THR A 27 -26.28 11.74 1.89
N LEU A 28 -26.21 12.75 2.78
CA LEU A 28 -24.97 13.49 3.05
C LEU A 28 -23.93 12.64 3.78
N LEU A 29 -24.35 11.81 4.73
CA LEU A 29 -23.47 10.88 5.46
C LEU A 29 -22.92 9.80 4.53
N ASP A 30 -23.76 9.26 3.65
CA ASP A 30 -23.36 8.26 2.64
C ASP A 30 -22.38 8.86 1.63
N ALA A 31 -22.65 10.07 1.11
CA ALA A 31 -21.74 10.77 0.21
C ALA A 31 -20.38 11.07 0.85
N ARG A 32 -20.38 11.56 2.10
CA ARG A 32 -19.15 11.81 2.87
C ARG A 32 -18.37 10.52 3.15
N SER A 33 -19.07 9.41 3.41
CA SER A 33 -18.44 8.11 3.61
C SER A 33 -17.79 7.58 2.32
N ALA A 34 -18.45 7.74 1.17
CA ALA A 34 -17.93 7.35 -0.13
C ALA A 34 -16.72 8.19 -0.55
N GLU A 35 -16.73 9.49 -0.23
CA GLU A 35 -15.60 10.39 -0.45
C GLU A 35 -14.39 10.00 0.40
N LEU A 36 -14.58 9.72 1.70
CA LEU A 36 -13.52 9.19 2.57
C LEU A 36 -12.96 7.85 2.09
N GLN A 37 -13.80 6.96 1.57
CA GLN A 37 -13.35 5.68 1.00
C GLN A 37 -12.52 5.89 -0.27
N ARG A 38 -12.93 6.83 -1.15
CA ARG A 38 -12.14 7.20 -2.33
C ARG A 38 -10.81 7.83 -1.94
N GLU A 39 -10.79 8.76 -1.00
CA GLU A 39 -9.53 9.36 -0.52
C GLU A 39 -8.58 8.30 0.06
N ARG A 40 -9.11 7.36 0.84
CA ARG A 40 -8.33 6.23 1.37
C ARG A 40 -7.80 5.33 0.26
N ALA A 41 -8.61 5.01 -0.75
CA ALA A 41 -8.19 4.20 -1.89
C ALA A 41 -7.08 4.89 -2.70
N THR A 42 -7.23 6.19 -2.99
CA THR A 42 -6.21 6.98 -3.72
C THR A 42 -4.90 7.09 -2.94
N ARG A 43 -4.96 7.35 -1.63
CA ARG A 43 -3.75 7.38 -0.78
C ARG A 43 -3.06 6.03 -0.73
N ARG A 44 -3.83 4.94 -0.67
CA ARG A 44 -3.30 3.57 -0.73
C ARG A 44 -2.60 3.30 -2.06
N LEU A 45 -3.21 3.68 -3.19
CA LEU A 45 -2.60 3.55 -4.52
C LEU A 45 -1.32 4.39 -4.67
N ALA A 46 -1.32 5.62 -4.15
CA ALA A 46 -0.14 6.48 -4.16
C ALA A 46 1.02 5.87 -3.34
N ALA A 47 0.73 5.35 -2.15
CA ALA A 47 1.72 4.67 -1.31
C ALA A 47 2.29 3.40 -1.99
N VAL A 48 1.45 2.64 -2.70
CA VAL A 48 1.90 1.48 -3.49
C VAL A 48 2.79 1.92 -4.66
N GLY A 49 2.45 3.01 -5.35
CA GLY A 49 3.25 3.57 -6.44
C GLY A 49 4.63 4.03 -5.97
N GLU A 50 4.69 4.73 -4.84
CA GLU A 50 5.94 5.19 -4.22
C GLU A 50 6.83 4.01 -3.77
N MET A 51 6.23 3.00 -3.11
CA MET A 51 6.95 1.77 -2.75
C MET A 51 7.48 1.04 -3.97
N THR A 52 6.68 0.90 -5.02
CA THR A 52 7.07 0.22 -6.27
C THR A 52 8.19 0.97 -6.99
N GLY A 53 8.17 2.30 -6.97
CA GLY A 53 9.24 3.15 -7.48
C GLY A 53 10.56 2.95 -6.74
N GLY A 54 10.52 2.88 -5.41
CA GLY A 54 11.68 2.57 -4.57
C GLY A 54 12.26 1.18 -4.85
N ILE A 55 11.40 0.16 -4.94
CA ILE A 55 11.79 -1.22 -5.25
C ILE A 55 12.46 -1.31 -6.63
N ALA A 56 11.86 -0.68 -7.66
CA ALA A 56 12.40 -0.68 -9.00
C ALA A 56 13.77 0.00 -9.09
N HIS A 57 13.96 1.07 -8.32
CA HIS A 57 15.25 1.73 -8.18
C HIS A 57 16.29 0.82 -7.53
N ASP A 58 15.94 0.15 -6.43
CA ASP A 58 16.86 -0.73 -5.72
C ASP A 58 17.27 -1.94 -6.56
N PHE A 59 16.33 -2.53 -7.30
CA PHE A 59 16.64 -3.60 -8.24
C PHE A 59 17.62 -3.15 -9.32
N ARG A 60 17.44 -1.94 -9.87
CA ARG A 60 18.38 -1.35 -10.83
C ARG A 60 19.78 -1.16 -10.25
N ASN A 61 19.87 -0.75 -8.98
CA ASN A 61 21.16 -0.56 -8.30
C ASN A 61 21.91 -1.89 -8.13
N LEU A 62 21.19 -2.97 -7.83
CA LEU A 62 21.79 -4.30 -7.74
C LEU A 62 22.32 -4.76 -9.11
N LEU A 63 21.54 -4.58 -10.18
CA LEU A 63 21.99 -4.90 -11.54
C LEU A 63 23.23 -4.11 -11.95
N ALA A 64 23.28 -2.80 -11.65
CA ALA A 64 24.43 -1.97 -11.93
C ALA A 64 25.69 -2.42 -11.17
N ALA A 65 25.54 -2.82 -9.90
CA ALA A 65 26.65 -3.35 -9.11
C ALA A 65 27.16 -4.69 -9.65
N ILE A 66 26.27 -5.58 -10.07
CA ILE A 66 26.62 -6.85 -10.72
C ILE A 66 27.39 -6.58 -12.01
N GLU A 67 26.85 -5.75 -12.90
CA GLU A 67 27.50 -5.41 -14.17
C GLU A 67 28.88 -4.78 -13.94
N SER A 68 29.00 -3.86 -12.97
CA SER A 68 30.26 -3.21 -12.63
C SER A 68 31.31 -4.21 -12.15
N GLY A 69 30.94 -5.13 -11.25
CA GLY A 69 31.83 -6.17 -10.74
C GLY A 69 32.31 -7.10 -11.86
N LEU A 70 31.41 -7.54 -12.75
CA LEU A 70 31.77 -8.39 -13.88
C LEU A 70 32.69 -7.66 -14.87
N ARG A 71 32.36 -6.42 -15.23
CA ARG A 71 33.18 -5.60 -16.14
C ARG A 71 34.57 -5.33 -15.58
N LEU A 72 34.70 -5.13 -14.26
CA LEU A 72 36.00 -4.92 -13.64
C LEU A 72 36.82 -6.22 -13.56
N ALA A 73 36.16 -7.36 -13.36
CA ALA A 73 36.81 -8.66 -13.43
C ALA A 73 37.41 -8.92 -14.82
N GLU A 74 36.67 -8.60 -15.89
CA GLU A 74 37.16 -8.69 -17.28
C GLU A 74 38.37 -7.77 -17.52
N ARG A 75 38.31 -6.54 -17.01
CA ARG A 75 39.40 -5.54 -17.14
C ARG A 75 40.66 -5.88 -16.33
N THR A 76 40.52 -6.70 -15.29
CA THR A 76 41.61 -7.07 -14.39
C THR A 76 41.97 -8.55 -14.49
N ALA A 77 41.65 -9.18 -15.63
CA ALA A 77 41.80 -10.63 -15.85
C ALA A 77 43.21 -11.16 -15.56
N ASP A 78 44.23 -10.32 -15.71
CA ASP A 78 45.64 -10.65 -15.49
C ASP A 78 46.01 -10.80 -14.00
N ASP A 79 45.12 -10.36 -13.09
CA ASP A 79 45.31 -10.38 -11.64
C ASP A 79 44.22 -11.24 -10.96
N PRO A 80 44.52 -12.52 -10.69
CA PRO A 80 43.54 -13.44 -10.11
C PRO A 80 42.97 -13.00 -8.75
N GLN A 81 43.71 -12.21 -7.97
CA GLN A 81 43.20 -11.70 -6.69
C GLN A 81 42.14 -10.61 -6.92
N LYS A 82 42.39 -9.68 -7.83
CA LYS A 82 41.42 -8.64 -8.21
C LYS A 82 40.19 -9.23 -8.86
N VAL A 83 40.34 -10.20 -9.77
CA VAL A 83 39.22 -10.92 -10.39
C VAL A 83 38.32 -11.54 -9.33
N ARG A 84 38.89 -12.25 -8.35
CA ARG A 84 38.12 -12.85 -7.25
C ARG A 84 37.37 -11.81 -6.42
N ALA A 85 38.00 -10.68 -6.11
CA ALA A 85 37.36 -9.60 -5.37
C ALA A 85 36.19 -8.98 -6.15
N CYS A 86 36.35 -8.77 -7.46
CA CYS A 86 35.30 -8.23 -8.32
C CYS A 86 34.11 -9.19 -8.46
N ILE A 87 34.38 -10.49 -8.62
CA ILE A 87 33.34 -11.54 -8.64
C ILE A 87 32.62 -11.60 -7.28
N ALA A 88 33.34 -11.48 -6.16
CA ALA A 88 32.72 -11.46 -4.84
C ALA A 88 31.77 -10.28 -4.65
N ALA A 89 32.14 -9.09 -5.13
CA ALA A 89 31.26 -7.91 -5.09
C ALA A 89 29.98 -8.11 -5.93
N ALA A 90 30.09 -8.72 -7.11
CA ALA A 90 28.93 -9.06 -7.93
C ALA A 90 28.03 -10.09 -7.24
N ARG A 91 28.60 -11.10 -6.57
CA ARG A 91 27.84 -12.10 -5.79
C ARG A 91 27.07 -11.47 -4.63
N ASP A 92 27.69 -10.56 -3.88
CA ASP A 92 27.02 -9.85 -2.80
C ASP A 92 25.81 -9.04 -3.30
N ALA A 93 25.90 -8.45 -4.49
CA ALA A 93 24.75 -7.78 -5.11
C ALA A 93 23.65 -8.77 -5.55
N ILE A 94 24.01 -9.98 -6.01
CA ILE A 94 23.05 -11.04 -6.30
C ILE A 94 22.32 -11.48 -5.03
N ASP A 95 23.05 -11.73 -3.93
CA ASP A 95 22.48 -12.17 -2.67
C ASP A 95 21.46 -11.15 -2.12
N ARG A 96 21.80 -9.87 -2.19
CA ARG A 96 20.85 -8.78 -1.86
C ARG A 96 19.62 -8.76 -2.77
N GLY A 97 19.77 -9.10 -4.04
CA GLY A 97 18.64 -9.25 -4.98
C GLY A 97 17.72 -10.42 -4.67
N VAL A 98 18.28 -11.54 -4.23
CA VAL A 98 17.51 -12.69 -3.75
C VAL A 98 16.70 -12.30 -2.50
N GLU A 99 17.32 -11.57 -1.57
CA GLU A 99 16.62 -11.08 -0.38
C GLU A 99 15.47 -10.13 -0.73
N LEU A 100 15.72 -9.13 -1.61
CA LEU A 100 14.69 -8.21 -2.09
C LEU A 100 13.53 -8.95 -2.75
N THR A 101 13.82 -9.92 -3.62
CA THR A 101 12.78 -10.72 -4.32
C THR A 101 11.95 -11.55 -3.34
N SER A 102 12.59 -12.12 -2.32
CA SER A 102 11.93 -12.88 -1.26
C SER A 102 11.00 -11.99 -0.44
N GLN A 103 11.44 -10.78 -0.12
CA GLN A 103 10.62 -9.77 0.52
C GLN A 103 9.40 -9.45 -0.36
N LEU A 104 9.59 -9.10 -1.64
CA LEU A 104 8.48 -8.81 -2.56
C LEU A 104 7.45 -9.93 -2.66
N LEU A 105 7.91 -11.18 -2.75
CA LEU A 105 7.01 -12.34 -2.81
C LEU A 105 6.24 -12.51 -1.49
N ALA A 106 6.90 -12.30 -0.34
CA ALA A 106 6.23 -12.30 0.95
C ALA A 106 5.16 -11.19 1.04
N PHE A 107 5.46 -9.99 0.55
CA PHE A 107 4.49 -8.90 0.49
C PHE A 107 3.31 -9.20 -0.44
N ALA A 108 3.57 -9.74 -1.63
CA ALA A 108 2.53 -10.12 -2.58
C ALA A 108 1.59 -11.20 -2.01
N LYS A 109 2.14 -12.20 -1.29
CA LYS A 109 1.34 -13.23 -0.60
C LYS A 109 0.38 -12.68 0.45
N HIS A 110 0.70 -11.56 1.09
CA HIS A 110 -0.18 -10.91 2.06
C HIS A 110 -1.19 -9.94 1.43
N GLN A 111 -1.18 -9.74 0.10
CA GLN A 111 -2.19 -8.94 -0.61
C GLN A 111 -3.46 -9.72 -0.94
N GLU A 112 -3.43 -11.06 -0.95
CA GLU A 112 -4.63 -11.86 -0.88
C GLU A 112 -5.18 -11.74 0.54
N LEU A 113 -5.98 -10.70 0.76
CA LEU A 113 -6.71 -10.47 1.99
C LEU A 113 -7.72 -11.60 2.17
N ASP A 114 -7.28 -12.69 2.78
CA ASP A 114 -8.16 -13.65 3.42
C ASP A 114 -8.31 -13.23 4.89
N PRO A 115 -9.41 -12.55 5.27
CA PRO A 115 -9.58 -12.05 6.61
C PRO A 115 -9.76 -13.23 7.56
N HIS A 116 -8.66 -13.63 8.17
CA HIS A 116 -8.61 -14.68 9.16
C HIS A 116 -8.03 -14.11 10.46
N ALA A 117 -8.45 -14.68 11.59
CA ALA A 117 -7.80 -14.40 12.87
C ALA A 117 -6.37 -14.98 12.82
N GLY A 118 -5.41 -14.14 12.43
CA GLY A 118 -3.98 -14.47 12.39
C GLY A 118 -3.21 -13.80 13.52
N ASP A 119 -2.02 -14.32 13.85
CA ASP A 119 -1.13 -13.69 14.82
C ASP A 119 -0.53 -12.40 14.23
N LEU A 120 -1.00 -11.26 14.72
CA LEU A 120 -0.50 -9.94 14.33
C LEU A 120 1.00 -9.79 14.61
N ASN A 121 1.53 -10.44 15.65
CA ASN A 121 2.95 -10.42 15.95
C ASN A 121 3.74 -11.16 14.86
N GLU A 122 3.21 -12.25 14.32
CA GLU A 122 3.84 -12.99 13.22
C GLU A 122 3.86 -12.14 11.94
N PHE A 123 2.74 -11.50 11.59
CA PHE A 123 2.66 -10.57 10.46
C PHE A 123 3.64 -9.40 10.58
N LEU A 124 3.75 -8.80 11.76
CA LEU A 124 4.66 -7.69 12.00
C LEU A 124 6.13 -8.13 11.90
N ARG A 125 6.46 -9.38 12.27
CA ARG A 125 7.81 -9.94 12.06
C ARG A 125 8.15 -10.09 10.58
N THR A 126 7.23 -10.56 9.75
CA THR A 126 7.44 -10.62 8.29
C THR A 126 7.60 -9.24 7.67
N PHE A 127 7.07 -8.19 8.30
CA PHE A 127 7.20 -6.80 7.85
C PHE A 127 8.46 -6.08 8.35
N GLU A 128 9.17 -6.63 9.34
CA GLU A 128 10.37 -6.03 9.93
C GLU A 128 11.44 -5.63 8.90
N PRO A 129 11.78 -6.45 7.89
CA PRO A 129 12.82 -6.12 6.92
C PRO A 129 12.46 -4.87 6.11
N PHE A 130 11.20 -4.71 5.73
CA PHE A 130 10.72 -3.53 5.00
C PHE A 130 10.78 -2.26 5.83
N LEU A 131 10.40 -2.35 7.11
CA LEU A 131 10.48 -1.23 8.02
C LEU A 131 11.94 -0.79 8.22
N ARG A 132 12.87 -1.75 8.34
CA ARG A 132 14.32 -1.48 8.44
C ARG A 132 14.87 -0.86 7.16
N HIS A 133 14.47 -1.37 6.00
CA HIS A 133 14.88 -0.86 4.71
C HIS A 133 14.38 0.57 4.48
N GLY A 134 13.07 0.81 4.66
CA GLY A 134 12.46 2.13 4.49
C GLY A 134 12.93 3.18 5.49
N ALA A 135 13.29 2.77 6.72
CA ALA A 135 13.85 3.68 7.72
C ALA A 135 15.29 4.09 7.42
N GLY A 136 16.01 3.32 6.59
CA GLY A 136 17.39 3.59 6.20
C GLY A 136 18.42 3.28 7.30
N PRO A 137 19.72 3.29 6.95
CA PRO A 137 20.79 2.73 7.79
C PRO A 137 21.07 3.54 9.08
N ARG A 138 20.55 4.75 9.19
CA ARG A 138 20.73 5.63 10.36
C ARG A 138 19.64 5.46 11.42
N VAL A 139 18.60 4.70 11.11
CA VAL A 139 17.44 4.54 12.00
C VAL A 139 17.37 3.09 12.47
N ARG A 140 17.42 2.90 13.80
CA ARG A 140 17.30 1.58 14.40
C ARG A 140 15.83 1.24 14.63
N VAL A 141 15.29 0.34 13.82
CA VAL A 141 13.94 -0.20 14.01
C VAL A 141 13.99 -1.34 15.02
N LYS A 142 13.07 -1.33 15.99
CA LYS A 142 12.88 -2.40 16.98
C LYS A 142 11.39 -2.70 17.11
N LEU A 143 11.00 -3.95 16.82
CA LEU A 143 9.65 -4.42 17.07
C LEU A 143 9.54 -4.95 18.51
N VAL A 144 8.47 -4.56 19.21
CA VAL A 144 8.18 -5.00 20.57
C VAL A 144 6.77 -5.58 20.60
N PHE A 145 6.68 -6.88 20.87
CA PHE A 145 5.42 -7.61 20.92
C PHE A 145 4.98 -7.77 22.38
N ARG A 146 3.71 -7.49 22.66
CA ARG A 146 3.09 -7.88 23.94
C ARG A 146 2.53 -9.29 23.78
N ARG A 147 2.74 -10.11 24.82
CA ARG A 147 2.10 -11.42 24.96
C ARG A 147 0.61 -11.27 25.17
#